data_AF-A0A2E6J9R8-F1
#
_entry.id   AF-A0A2E6J9R8-F1
#
_cell.length_a   1.000
_cell.length_b   1.000
_cell.length_c   1.000
_cell.angle_alpha   90.00
_cell.angle_beta   90.00
_cell.angle_gamma   90.00
#
_symmetry.space_group_name_H-M   'P 1'
#
loop_
_entity.id
_entity.type
_entity.pdbx_description
1 polymer ?
#
loop_
_entity_poly.entity_id
_entity_poly.type
_entity_poly.pdbx_seq_one_letter_code
_entity_poly.pdbx_strand_id
1 'polypeptide(L)'
;MSVFEYSSVFIAIIVGQTANELLQRMAHIMKQDRWLRLYKVEMFSMCAYLVVATSYFFGYFAVASNLNEITIFSFLGPIIAFSLLYFLAYFAPVPHPRENISDIEVYFVKNLPKSQILFGMYVVVNPVIQALTLDSNLLFEPYYQAVIWPGVAYTLISFVYRPAIERFGIQRTKIGAVLFVVIWLTITLENPLTILTGR
;
A
#
# COMPACT_ATOMS: atom_id res chain seq x y z
N MET A 1 4.95 -16.65 26.78
CA MET A 1 4.54 -15.71 25.74
C MET A 1 4.33 -16.51 24.46
N SER A 2 3.13 -16.48 23.87
CA SER A 2 2.83 -17.27 22.67
C SER A 2 3.45 -16.63 21.41
N VAL A 3 3.66 -17.42 20.35
CA VAL A 3 4.14 -16.90 19.05
C VAL A 3 3.27 -15.75 18.57
N PHE A 4 1.95 -15.80 18.84
CA PHE A 4 1.00 -14.74 18.54
C PHE A 4 1.31 -13.43 19.27
N GLU A 5 1.60 -13.47 20.57
CA GLU A 5 1.89 -12.26 21.35
C GLU A 5 3.13 -11.53 20.80
N TYR A 6 4.21 -12.26 20.51
CA TYR A 6 5.39 -11.66 19.89
C TYR A 6 5.10 -11.10 18.48
N SER A 7 4.40 -11.89 17.67
CA SER A 7 4.00 -11.57 16.30
C SER A 7 3.15 -10.30 16.21
N SER A 8 2.15 -10.18 17.10
CA SER A 8 1.23 -9.06 17.17
C SER A 8 1.94 -7.75 17.54
N VAL A 9 2.92 -7.81 18.46
CA VAL A 9 3.74 -6.66 18.84
C VAL A 9 4.59 -6.20 17.66
N PHE A 10 5.22 -7.11 16.92
CA PHE A 10 6.00 -6.76 15.73
C PHE A 10 5.16 -6.10 14.64
N ILE A 11 4.00 -6.67 14.34
CA ILE A 11 3.07 -6.08 13.36
C ILE A 11 2.60 -4.70 13.82
N ALA A 12 2.26 -4.52 15.09
CA ALA A 12 1.85 -3.23 15.64
C ALA A 12 2.96 -2.17 15.53
N ILE A 13 4.23 -2.55 15.74
CA ILE A 13 5.37 -1.66 15.54
C ILE A 13 5.49 -1.24 14.08
N ILE A 14 5.44 -2.18 13.14
CA ILE A 14 5.56 -1.88 11.69
C ILE A 14 4.42 -0.96 11.24
N VAL A 15 3.18 -1.24 11.66
CA VAL A 15 2.01 -0.41 11.33
C VAL A 15 2.10 0.96 11.97
N GLY A 16 2.52 1.05 13.24
CA GLY A 16 2.75 2.32 13.91
C GLY A 16 3.82 3.17 13.22
N GLN A 17 4.91 2.56 12.77
CA GLN A 17 5.95 3.24 11.99
C GLN A 17 5.42 3.70 10.62
N THR A 18 4.65 2.86 9.95
CA THR A 18 4.01 3.17 8.65
C THR A 18 3.06 4.37 8.79
N ALA A 19 2.19 4.34 9.80
CA ALA A 19 1.27 5.44 10.09
C ALA A 19 2.02 6.73 10.42
N ASN A 20 3.08 6.65 11.24
CA ASN A 20 3.90 7.80 11.58
C ASN A 20 4.60 8.40 10.33
N GLU A 21 5.16 7.59 9.44
CA GLU A 21 5.75 8.06 8.17
C GLU A 21 4.74 8.80 7.30
N LEU A 22 3.54 8.23 7.12
CA LEU A 22 2.46 8.87 6.36
C LEU A 22 2.01 10.19 7.01
N LEU A 23 1.79 10.19 8.32
CA LEU A 23 1.37 11.38 9.06
C LEU A 23 2.42 12.50 9.02
N GLN A 24 3.72 12.17 9.08
CA GLN A 24 4.79 13.17 8.96
C GLN A 24 4.80 13.82 7.57
N ARG A 25 4.57 13.05 6.51
CA ARG A 25 4.44 13.57 5.12
C ARG A 25 3.18 14.40 4.94
N MET A 26 2.06 13.97 5.50
CA MET A 26 0.81 14.74 5.51
C MET A 26 0.98 16.08 6.24
N ALA A 27 1.60 16.06 7.42
CA ALA A 27 1.92 17.28 8.16
C ALA A 27 2.87 18.20 7.37
N HIS A 28 3.81 17.63 6.61
CA HIS A 28 4.67 18.40 5.72
C HIS A 28 3.89 19.11 4.61
N ILE A 29 2.93 18.41 3.96
CA ILE A 29 2.03 19.01 2.97
C ILE A 29 1.23 20.17 3.60
N MET A 30 0.67 19.97 4.79
CA MET A 30 -0.17 20.97 5.46
C MET A 30 0.57 22.25 5.85
N LYS A 31 1.91 22.19 5.97
CA LYS A 31 2.75 23.37 6.24
C LYS A 31 3.00 24.23 4.99
N GLN A 32 2.70 23.72 3.80
CA GLN A 32 2.88 24.48 2.56
C GLN A 32 1.74 25.48 2.34
N ASP A 33 2.08 26.63 1.77
CA ASP A 33 1.07 27.63 1.40
C ASP A 33 0.08 27.07 0.37
N ARG A 34 -1.21 27.33 0.59
CA ARG A 34 -2.30 26.91 -0.30
C ARG A 34 -2.33 25.40 -0.59
N TRP A 35 -1.88 24.58 0.35
CA TRP A 35 -1.76 23.13 0.18
C TRP A 35 -3.05 22.45 -0.27
N LEU A 36 -4.22 22.90 0.21
CA LEU A 36 -5.53 22.37 -0.20
C LEU A 36 -5.79 22.51 -1.70
N ARG A 37 -5.21 23.53 -2.34
CA ARG A 37 -5.37 23.75 -3.78
C ARG A 37 -4.36 22.94 -4.59
N LEU A 38 -3.11 22.91 -4.13
CA LEU A 38 -1.99 22.37 -4.90
C LEU A 38 -1.74 20.88 -4.67
N TYR A 39 -1.91 20.42 -3.43
CA TYR A 39 -1.45 19.10 -2.95
C TYR A 39 -2.57 18.20 -2.42
N LYS A 40 -3.83 18.51 -2.76
CA LYS A 40 -4.99 17.71 -2.35
C LYS A 40 -4.91 16.24 -2.81
N VAL A 41 -4.29 15.98 -3.96
CA VAL A 41 -4.21 14.64 -4.54
C VAL A 41 -3.22 13.79 -3.75
N GLU A 42 -2.07 14.36 -3.41
CA GLU A 42 -1.06 13.77 -2.55
C GLU A 42 -1.63 13.50 -1.16
N MET A 43 -2.32 14.48 -0.56
CA MET A 43 -2.97 14.31 0.74
C MET A 43 -3.98 13.16 0.73
N PHE A 44 -4.83 13.11 -0.30
CA PHE A 44 -5.80 12.04 -0.46
C PHE A 44 -5.13 10.67 -0.62
N SER A 45 -4.05 10.57 -1.40
CA SER A 45 -3.30 9.32 -1.55
C SER A 45 -2.70 8.82 -0.24
N MET A 46 -2.17 9.72 0.60
CA MET A 46 -1.65 9.36 1.92
C MET A 46 -2.77 8.91 2.88
N CYS A 47 -3.94 9.56 2.83
CA CYS A 47 -5.11 9.12 3.58
C CYS A 47 -5.55 7.72 3.15
N ALA A 48 -5.56 7.44 1.84
CA ALA A 48 -5.90 6.13 1.31
C ALA A 48 -4.92 5.05 1.81
N TYR A 49 -3.61 5.30 1.76
CA TYR A 49 -2.62 4.37 2.33
C TYR A 49 -2.79 4.15 3.84
N LEU A 50 -3.15 5.19 4.59
CA LEU A 50 -3.39 5.08 6.02
C LEU A 50 -4.62 4.20 6.32
N VAL A 51 -5.71 4.40 5.57
CA VAL A 51 -6.92 3.57 5.67
C VAL A 51 -6.58 2.10 5.40
N VAL A 52 -5.70 1.83 4.44
CA VAL A 52 -5.30 0.47 4.05
C VAL A 52 -4.45 -0.19 5.11
N ALA A 53 -3.41 0.49 5.58
CA ALA A 53 -2.56 -0.02 6.65
C ALA A 53 -3.40 -0.34 7.89
N THR A 54 -4.37 0.52 8.22
CA THR A 54 -5.27 0.34 9.37
C THR A 54 -6.26 -0.79 9.14
N SER A 55 -6.89 -0.87 7.97
CA SER A 55 -7.86 -1.92 7.63
C SER A 55 -7.19 -3.29 7.58
N TYR A 56 -5.99 -3.37 7.01
CA TYR A 56 -5.21 -4.61 6.94
C TYR A 56 -4.75 -5.06 8.34
N PHE A 57 -4.36 -4.11 9.20
CA PHE A 57 -4.08 -4.36 10.62
C PHE A 57 -5.29 -4.98 11.34
N PHE A 58 -6.45 -4.31 11.32
CA PHE A 58 -7.64 -4.84 11.99
C PHE A 58 -8.15 -6.15 11.36
N GLY A 59 -8.04 -6.30 10.04
CA GLY A 59 -8.38 -7.53 9.33
C GLY A 59 -7.52 -8.72 9.78
N TYR A 60 -6.21 -8.52 9.92
CA TYR A 60 -5.32 -9.54 10.47
C TYR A 60 -5.72 -9.95 11.89
N PHE A 61 -5.99 -9.00 12.79
CA PHE A 61 -6.39 -9.31 14.16
C PHE A 61 -7.74 -10.02 14.24
N ALA A 62 -8.71 -9.64 13.39
CA ALA A 62 -9.99 -10.32 13.31
C ALA A 62 -9.82 -11.80 12.95
N VAL A 63 -8.94 -12.12 12.01
CA VAL A 63 -8.68 -13.50 11.60
C VAL A 63 -7.87 -14.25 12.64
N ALA A 64 -6.79 -13.65 13.14
CA ALA A 64 -5.95 -14.25 14.16
C ALA A 64 -6.71 -14.56 15.45
N SER A 65 -7.73 -13.77 15.81
CA SER A 65 -8.58 -14.01 16.99
C SER A 65 -9.40 -15.29 16.93
N ASN A 66 -9.59 -15.87 15.74
CA ASN A 66 -10.35 -17.11 15.52
C ASN A 66 -9.46 -18.36 15.36
N LEU A 67 -8.13 -18.20 15.43
CA LEU A 67 -7.18 -19.31 15.27
C LEU A 67 -6.74 -19.83 16.65
N ASN A 68 -6.84 -21.14 16.86
CA ASN A 68 -6.40 -21.78 18.10
C ASN A 68 -4.85 -21.81 18.24
N GLU A 69 -4.14 -21.90 17.12
CA GLU A 69 -2.67 -21.86 17.06
C GLU A 69 -2.20 -21.10 15.82
N ILE A 70 -1.11 -20.33 15.96
CA ILE A 70 -0.49 -19.58 14.86
C ILE A 70 0.91 -20.12 14.65
N THR A 71 1.15 -20.72 13.48
CA THR A 71 2.46 -21.23 13.09
C THR A 71 3.35 -20.10 12.53
N ILE A 72 4.66 -20.34 12.46
CA ILE A 72 5.63 -19.41 11.86
C ILE A 72 5.26 -19.10 10.39
N PHE A 73 4.81 -20.11 9.63
CA PHE A 73 4.40 -19.92 8.24
C PHE A 73 3.13 -19.07 8.12
N SER A 74 2.17 -19.26 9.01
CA SER A 74 0.96 -18.44 9.10
C SER A 74 1.27 -16.98 9.45
N PHE A 75 2.42 -16.71 10.08
CA PHE A 75 2.88 -15.36 10.43
C PHE A 75 3.75 -14.70 9.35
N LEU A 76 4.50 -15.49 8.56
CA LEU A 76 5.38 -14.99 7.50
C LEU A 76 4.61 -14.18 6.44
N GLY A 77 3.37 -14.57 6.14
CA GLY A 77 2.57 -13.85 5.15
C GLY A 77 2.25 -12.42 5.57
N PRO A 78 1.54 -12.24 6.71
CA PRO A 78 1.26 -10.92 7.27
C PRO A 78 2.49 -10.06 7.48
N ILE A 79 3.59 -10.58 8.05
CA ILE A 79 4.79 -9.77 8.32
C ILE A 79 5.41 -9.21 7.03
N ILE A 80 5.46 -10.00 5.94
CA ILE A 80 5.96 -9.53 4.66
C ILE A 80 5.01 -8.49 4.06
N ALA A 81 3.70 -8.72 4.13
CA ALA A 81 2.70 -7.77 3.65
C ALA A 81 2.79 -6.41 4.38
N PHE A 82 2.90 -6.40 5.72
CA PHE A 82 3.10 -5.18 6.49
C PHE A 82 4.45 -4.51 6.21
N SER A 83 5.52 -5.29 6.00
CA SER A 83 6.82 -4.73 5.63
C SER A 83 6.77 -4.05 4.25
N LEU A 84 6.07 -4.63 3.29
CA LEU A 84 5.86 -4.03 1.98
C LEU A 84 5.03 -2.74 2.07
N LEU A 85 3.97 -2.73 2.89
CA LEU A 85 3.20 -1.50 3.18
C LEU A 85 4.08 -0.39 3.77
N TYR A 86 4.99 -0.75 4.68
CA TYR A 86 5.96 0.20 5.21
C TYR A 86 6.88 0.77 4.11
N PHE A 87 7.42 -0.08 3.23
CA PHE A 87 8.22 0.40 2.09
C PHE A 87 7.42 1.31 1.16
N LEU A 88 6.13 1.03 0.94
CA LEU A 88 5.26 1.92 0.15
C LEU A 88 5.12 3.30 0.79
N ALA A 89 4.90 3.37 2.10
CA ALA A 89 4.83 4.63 2.82
C ALA A 89 6.18 5.39 2.76
N TYR A 90 7.29 4.67 2.85
CA TYR A 90 8.63 5.26 2.76
C TYR A 90 8.94 5.86 1.39
N PHE A 91 8.51 5.19 0.31
CA PHE A 91 8.70 5.64 -1.07
C PHE A 91 7.54 6.44 -1.64
N ALA A 92 6.59 6.87 -0.80
CA ALA A 92 5.50 7.74 -1.18
C ALA A 92 6.02 8.95 -1.98
N PRO A 93 5.34 9.39 -3.05
CA PRO A 93 5.81 10.46 -3.93
C PRO A 93 5.58 11.86 -3.30
N VAL A 94 5.74 11.96 -1.98
CA VAL A 94 5.64 13.17 -1.17
C VAL A 94 6.92 13.26 -0.35
N PRO A 95 7.64 14.40 -0.32
CA PRO A 95 8.88 14.50 0.43
C PRO A 95 8.62 14.35 1.93
N HIS A 96 9.51 13.60 2.58
CA HIS A 96 9.56 13.55 4.03
C HIS A 96 10.13 14.88 4.57
N PRO A 97 9.73 15.36 5.77
CA PRO A 97 10.35 16.52 6.42
C PRO A 97 11.89 16.50 6.50
N ARG A 98 12.51 15.32 6.41
CA ARG A 98 13.96 15.11 6.47
C ARG A 98 14.66 15.29 5.12
N GLU A 99 13.93 15.26 4.01
CA GLU A 99 14.51 15.25 2.65
C GLU A 99 14.88 16.65 2.15
N ASN A 100 14.59 17.71 2.92
CA ASN A 100 14.96 19.11 2.66
C ASN A 100 14.66 19.59 1.22
N ILE A 101 13.59 19.08 0.61
CA ILE A 101 13.12 19.44 -0.72
C ILE A 101 11.87 20.29 -0.56
N SER A 102 11.92 21.53 -1.05
CA SER A 102 10.80 22.46 -1.01
C SER A 102 9.81 22.24 -2.16
N ASP A 103 10.27 21.69 -3.29
CA ASP A 103 9.43 21.46 -4.46
C ASP A 103 8.84 20.04 -4.46
N ILE A 104 7.61 19.94 -3.95
CA ILE A 104 6.83 18.71 -3.91
C ILE A 104 6.54 18.17 -5.31
N GLU A 105 6.38 19.03 -6.33
CA GLU A 105 6.04 18.57 -7.68
C GLU A 105 7.23 17.90 -8.37
N VAL A 106 8.41 18.51 -8.24
CA VAL A 106 9.65 17.89 -8.73
C VAL A 106 9.93 16.58 -8.01
N TYR A 107 9.71 16.53 -6.70
CA TYR A 107 9.82 15.29 -5.92
C TYR A 107 8.86 14.22 -6.42
N PHE A 108 7.59 14.60 -6.65
CA PHE A 108 6.55 13.72 -7.13
C PHE A 108 6.90 13.12 -8.48
N VAL A 109 7.30 13.93 -9.48
CA VAL A 109 7.66 13.44 -10.82
C VAL A 109 8.81 12.43 -10.76
N LYS A 110 9.81 12.67 -9.90
CA LYS A 110 10.97 11.79 -9.74
C LYS A 110 10.63 10.46 -9.05
N ASN A 111 9.75 10.49 -8.05
CA ASN A 111 9.50 9.34 -7.18
C ASN A 111 8.20 8.60 -7.49
N LEU A 112 7.27 9.18 -8.24
CA LEU A 112 6.04 8.52 -8.67
C LEU A 112 6.32 7.18 -9.34
N PRO A 113 7.19 7.06 -10.37
CA PRO A 113 7.43 5.77 -11.01
C PRO A 113 7.93 4.70 -10.02
N LYS A 114 8.82 5.09 -9.09
CA LYS A 114 9.36 4.18 -8.06
C LYS A 114 8.28 3.73 -7.09
N SER A 115 7.49 4.68 -6.58
CA SER A 115 6.35 4.39 -5.71
C SER A 115 5.38 3.44 -6.39
N GLN A 116 5.15 3.63 -7.70
CA GLN A 116 4.20 2.79 -8.43
C GLN A 116 4.72 1.41 -8.77
N ILE A 117 6.01 1.26 -9.07
CA ILE A 117 6.63 -0.07 -9.19
C ILE A 117 6.46 -0.85 -7.89
N LEU A 118 6.79 -0.22 -6.75
CA LEU A 118 6.67 -0.88 -5.45
C LEU A 118 5.22 -1.22 -5.13
N PHE A 119 4.27 -0.34 -5.46
CA PHE A 119 2.86 -0.60 -5.23
C PHE A 119 2.38 -1.77 -6.09
N GLY A 120 2.72 -1.80 -7.38
CA GLY A 120 2.41 -2.93 -8.25
C GLY A 120 3.03 -4.24 -7.75
N MET A 121 4.28 -4.20 -7.29
CA MET A 121 4.92 -5.35 -6.65
C MET A 121 4.17 -5.79 -5.39
N TYR A 122 3.77 -4.88 -4.51
CA TYR A 122 2.96 -5.21 -3.34
C TYR A 122 1.64 -5.88 -3.74
N VAL A 123 0.93 -5.35 -4.74
CA VAL A 123 -0.31 -5.93 -5.25
C VAL A 123 -0.12 -7.35 -5.77
N VAL A 124 1.01 -7.66 -6.41
CA VAL A 124 1.31 -9.00 -6.92
C VAL A 124 1.77 -9.93 -5.81
N VAL A 125 2.69 -9.47 -4.97
CA VAL A 125 3.37 -10.28 -3.96
C VAL A 125 2.45 -10.63 -2.81
N ASN A 126 1.59 -9.72 -2.37
CA ASN A 126 0.67 -9.96 -1.26
C ASN A 126 -0.24 -11.20 -1.46
N PRO A 127 -1.01 -11.31 -2.57
CA PRO A 127 -1.81 -12.51 -2.84
C PRO A 127 -0.95 -13.75 -3.08
N VAL A 128 0.24 -13.62 -3.69
CA VAL A 128 1.14 -14.76 -3.90
C VAL A 128 1.61 -15.35 -2.58
N ILE A 129 2.02 -14.49 -1.65
CA ILE A 129 2.46 -14.90 -0.32
C ILE A 129 1.31 -15.55 0.44
N GLN A 130 0.11 -14.96 0.38
CA GLN A 130 -1.07 -15.53 1.05
C GLN A 130 -1.38 -16.94 0.53
N ALA A 131 -1.37 -17.14 -0.78
CA ALA A 131 -1.56 -18.46 -1.38
C ALA A 131 -0.45 -19.45 -0.96
N LEU A 132 0.82 -19.02 -0.92
CA LEU A 132 1.92 -19.88 -0.45
C LEU A 132 1.80 -20.25 1.03
N THR A 133 1.16 -19.41 1.86
CA THR A 133 0.96 -19.67 3.29
C THR A 133 -0.33 -20.42 3.64
N LEU A 134 -1.35 -20.35 2.79
CA LEU A 134 -2.68 -20.92 3.05
C LEU A 134 -2.95 -22.14 2.15
N ASP A 135 -2.99 -21.94 0.84
CA ASP A 135 -3.16 -22.98 -0.18
C ASP A 135 -2.68 -22.45 -1.54
N SER A 136 -1.73 -23.14 -2.18
CA SER A 136 -1.17 -22.74 -3.47
C SER A 136 -2.20 -22.73 -4.60
N ASN A 137 -3.30 -23.47 -4.48
CA ASN A 137 -4.37 -23.48 -5.47
C ASN A 137 -5.10 -22.13 -5.56
N LEU A 138 -5.07 -21.33 -4.49
CA LEU A 138 -5.65 -19.99 -4.45
C LEU A 138 -5.08 -19.07 -5.54
N LEU A 139 -3.84 -19.30 -6.00
CA LEU A 139 -3.23 -18.52 -7.08
C LEU A 139 -4.05 -18.57 -8.38
N PHE A 140 -4.75 -19.68 -8.64
CA PHE A 140 -5.50 -19.89 -9.88
C PHE A 140 -6.96 -19.47 -9.77
N GLU A 141 -7.42 -19.11 -8.57
CA GLU A 141 -8.77 -18.63 -8.37
C GLU A 141 -9.01 -17.31 -9.12
N PRO A 142 -10.18 -17.13 -9.77
CA PRO A 142 -10.50 -15.92 -10.54
C PRO A 142 -10.31 -14.65 -9.73
N TYR A 143 -10.54 -14.72 -8.42
CA TYR A 143 -10.32 -13.62 -7.50
C TYR A 143 -8.85 -13.20 -7.40
N TYR A 144 -7.94 -14.15 -7.11
CA TYR A 144 -6.51 -13.86 -6.98
C TYR A 144 -5.94 -13.34 -8.31
N GLN A 145 -6.39 -13.90 -9.43
CA GLN A 145 -6.06 -13.43 -10.77
C GLN A 145 -6.56 -11.99 -11.01
N ALA A 146 -7.77 -11.66 -10.54
CA ALA A 146 -8.33 -10.31 -10.62
C ALA A 146 -7.60 -9.28 -9.75
N VAL A 147 -6.78 -9.70 -8.78
CA VAL A 147 -5.90 -8.81 -7.99
C VAL A 147 -4.49 -8.76 -8.59
N ILE A 148 -3.92 -9.92 -8.97
CA ILE A 148 -2.55 -10.04 -9.49
C ILE A 148 -2.39 -9.31 -10.83
N TRP A 149 -3.29 -9.53 -11.79
CA TRP A 149 -3.16 -8.93 -13.12
C TRP A 149 -3.20 -7.40 -13.11
N PRO A 150 -4.09 -6.75 -12.34
CA PRO A 150 -3.99 -5.30 -12.13
C PRO A 150 -2.66 -4.87 -11.52
N GLY A 151 -2.08 -5.62 -10.58
CA GLY A 151 -0.75 -5.32 -10.02
C GLY A 151 0.39 -5.42 -11.04
N VAL A 152 0.34 -6.41 -11.93
CA VAL A 152 1.28 -6.54 -13.05
C VAL A 152 1.11 -5.37 -14.01
N ALA A 153 -0.12 -5.09 -14.44
CA ALA A 153 -0.43 -3.95 -15.30
C ALA A 153 0.05 -2.62 -14.69
N TYR A 154 -0.09 -2.47 -13.38
CA TYR A 154 0.36 -1.30 -12.63
C TYR A 154 1.88 -1.11 -12.68
N THR A 155 2.61 -2.21 -12.47
CA THR A 155 4.07 -2.23 -12.58
C THR A 155 4.52 -1.84 -13.98
N LEU A 156 3.79 -2.26 -15.01
CA LEU A 156 4.10 -1.91 -16.41
C LEU A 156 3.71 -0.47 -16.78
N ILE A 157 2.58 0.02 -16.28
CA ILE A 157 2.15 1.42 -16.46
C ILE A 157 3.16 2.39 -15.85
N SER A 158 3.90 1.96 -14.83
CA SER A 158 4.91 2.80 -14.17
C SER A 158 5.95 3.39 -15.13
N PHE A 159 6.30 2.64 -16.19
CA PHE A 159 7.25 3.08 -17.23
C PHE A 159 6.68 4.16 -18.15
N VAL A 160 5.35 4.32 -18.18
CA VAL A 160 4.63 5.25 -19.04
C VAL A 160 4.28 6.56 -18.30
N TYR A 161 4.52 6.65 -16.97
CA TYR A 161 4.21 7.89 -16.25
C TYR A 161 5.02 9.09 -16.72
N ARG A 162 6.30 8.91 -17.05
CA ARG A 162 7.14 10.01 -17.55
C ARG A 162 6.60 10.60 -18.87
N PRO A 163 6.36 9.81 -19.93
CA PRO A 163 5.73 10.34 -21.14
C PRO A 163 4.29 10.83 -20.91
N ALA A 164 3.55 10.26 -19.96
CA ALA A 164 2.22 10.76 -19.61
C ALA A 164 2.26 12.15 -18.95
N ILE A 165 3.23 12.42 -18.07
CA ILE A 165 3.42 13.72 -17.43
C ILE A 165 3.76 14.78 -18.48
N GLU A 166 4.66 14.46 -19.42
CA GLU A 166 5.06 15.35 -20.51
C GLU A 166 3.88 15.67 -21.46
N ARG A 167 3.01 14.69 -21.72
CA ARG A 167 1.89 14.85 -22.68
C ARG A 167 0.62 15.45 -22.08
N PHE A 168 0.28 15.09 -20.84
CA PHE A 168 -1.02 15.45 -20.22
C PHE A 168 -0.88 16.44 -19.06
N GLY A 169 0.35 16.72 -18.61
CA GLY A 169 0.63 17.58 -17.47
C GLY A 169 0.49 16.88 -16.12
N ILE A 170 1.29 17.36 -15.16
CA ILE A 170 1.46 16.78 -13.81
C ILE A 170 0.12 16.57 -13.08
N GLN A 171 -0.77 17.57 -13.11
CA GLN A 171 -2.06 17.52 -12.40
C GLN A 171 -2.98 16.39 -12.91
N ARG A 172 -3.06 16.17 -14.22
CA ARG A 172 -3.90 15.10 -14.78
C ARG A 172 -3.31 13.73 -14.49
N THR A 173 -1.99 13.59 -14.56
CA THR A 173 -1.31 12.34 -14.21
C THR A 173 -1.45 12.00 -12.72
N LYS A 174 -1.37 13.01 -11.83
CA LYS A 174 -1.64 12.86 -10.39
C LYS A 174 -3.03 12.26 -10.14
N ILE A 175 -4.07 12.85 -10.73
CA ILE A 175 -5.46 12.38 -10.59
C ILE A 175 -5.60 10.96 -11.13
N GLY A 176 -5.05 10.68 -12.32
CA GLY A 176 -5.10 9.35 -12.92
C GLY A 176 -4.42 8.29 -12.04
N ALA A 177 -3.24 8.60 -11.48
CA ALA A 177 -2.53 7.70 -10.59
C ALA A 177 -3.34 7.40 -9.31
N VAL A 178 -3.94 8.43 -8.70
CA VAL A 178 -4.74 8.25 -7.48
C VAL A 178 -6.06 7.52 -7.72
N LEU A 179 -6.78 7.83 -8.80
CA LEU A 179 -8.00 7.10 -9.16
C LEU A 179 -7.72 5.61 -9.35
N PHE A 180 -6.60 5.28 -9.99
CA PHE A 180 -6.18 3.90 -10.15
C PHE A 180 -5.85 3.21 -8.82
N VAL A 181 -5.19 3.89 -7.88
CA VAL A 181 -4.98 3.37 -6.51
C VAL A 181 -6.32 3.12 -5.82
N VAL A 182 -7.27 4.05 -5.90
CA VAL A 182 -8.60 3.91 -5.29
C VAL A 182 -9.37 2.72 -5.85
N ILE A 183 -9.35 2.52 -7.18
CA ILE A 183 -10.01 1.37 -7.82
C ILE A 183 -9.41 0.06 -7.30
N TRP A 184 -8.08 0.00 -7.15
CA TRP A 184 -7.46 -1.17 -6.55
C TRP A 184 -7.87 -1.36 -5.09
N LEU A 185 -7.95 -0.28 -4.32
CA LEU A 185 -8.39 -0.33 -2.94
C LEU A 185 -9.81 -0.83 -2.78
N THR A 186 -10.73 -0.42 -3.66
CA THR A 186 -12.09 -0.97 -3.65
C THR A 186 -12.10 -2.46 -3.93
N ILE A 187 -11.34 -2.93 -4.93
CA ILE A 187 -11.25 -4.37 -5.26
C ILE A 187 -10.69 -5.18 -4.08
N THR A 188 -9.71 -4.62 -3.36
CA THR A 188 -9.01 -5.32 -2.27
C THR A 188 -9.78 -5.25 -0.94
N LEU A 189 -10.47 -4.13 -0.65
CA LEU A 189 -11.21 -3.90 0.60
C LEU A 189 -12.64 -4.46 0.56
N GLU A 190 -13.22 -4.74 -0.61
CA GLU A 190 -14.54 -5.39 -0.68
C GLU A 190 -14.51 -6.86 -0.24
N ASN A 191 -13.33 -7.49 -0.11
CA ASN A 191 -13.22 -8.93 0.16
C ASN A 191 -12.15 -9.37 1.19
N PRO A 192 -11.87 -8.63 2.29
CA PRO A 192 -10.88 -9.06 3.27
C PRO A 192 -11.26 -10.37 3.99
N LEU A 193 -12.56 -10.72 4.03
CA LEU A 193 -13.06 -11.91 4.71
C LEU A 193 -12.97 -13.18 3.86
N THR A 194 -13.18 -13.13 2.56
CA THR A 194 -13.09 -14.30 1.65
C THR A 194 -11.65 -14.77 1.49
N ILE A 195 -10.70 -13.82 1.39
CA ILE A 195 -9.26 -14.07 1.28
C ILE A 195 -8.69 -14.86 2.47
N LEU A 196 -9.13 -14.54 3.69
CA LEU A 196 -8.54 -15.08 4.92
C LEU A 196 -9.34 -16.27 5.49
N THR A 197 -10.55 -16.52 5.00
CA THR A 197 -11.38 -17.67 5.43
C THR A 197 -11.40 -18.83 4.43
N GLY A 198 -10.80 -18.68 3.25
CA GLY A 198 -10.79 -19.74 2.23
C GLY A 198 -12.19 -20.13 1.76
N ARG A 199 -13.13 -19.20 1.78
CA ARG A 199 -14.52 -19.35 1.31
C ARG A 199 -14.85 -18.30 0.28
#